data_AF-A0A3Q4MJJ7-F1
#
_entry.id   AF-A0A3Q4MJJ7-F1
#
_cell.length_a   1.000
_cell.length_b   1.000
_cell.length_c   1.000
_cell.angle_alpha   90.00
_cell.angle_beta   90.00
_cell.angle_gamma   90.00
#
_symmetry.space_group_name_H-M   'P 1'
#
loop_
_entity.id
_entity.type
_entity.pdbx_description
1 polymer ?
#
loop_
_entity_poly.entity_id
_entity_poly.type
_entity_poly.pdbx_seq_one_letter_code
_entity_poly.pdbx_strand_id
1 'polypeptide(L)'
;MERRAARRARRASAPAVTTSTPTTTFKPAPSQWSVEEVTAFIYTLPGCSDVAEAFRVQEIDGQALLLLTEDHLMTSMNIKLGPALKICAHINALKNQ
;
A
#
# COMPACT_ATOMS: atom_id res chain seq x y z
N MET A 1 -34.33 56.41 13.40
CA MET A 1 -33.02 55.75 13.50
C MET A 1 -33.25 54.36 14.09
N GLU A 2 -33.47 53.38 13.21
CA GLU A 2 -34.09 52.09 13.50
C GLU A 2 -33.02 51.04 13.87
N ARG A 3 -33.14 50.45 15.07
CA ARG A 3 -32.34 49.31 15.51
C ARG A 3 -32.91 48.03 14.89
N ARG A 4 -32.25 47.46 13.89
CA ARG A 4 -32.61 46.14 13.35
C ARG A 4 -31.90 45.03 14.12
N ALA A 5 -32.67 44.39 15.00
CA ALA A 5 -32.32 43.15 15.67
C ALA A 5 -32.45 41.96 14.72
N ALA A 6 -31.47 41.07 14.81
CA ALA A 6 -31.34 39.85 14.04
C ALA A 6 -32.44 38.83 14.35
N ARG A 7 -32.98 38.18 13.31
CA ARG A 7 -33.59 36.84 13.36
C ARG A 7 -33.53 36.25 11.96
N ARG A 8 -32.79 35.15 11.77
CA ARG A 8 -32.95 34.29 10.59
C ARG A 8 -33.02 32.84 11.02
N ALA A 9 -33.95 32.16 10.36
CA ALA A 9 -34.58 30.93 10.76
C ALA A 9 -33.67 29.69 10.72
N ARG A 10 -34.08 28.72 11.53
CA ARG A 10 -33.63 27.33 11.60
C ARG A 10 -33.50 26.67 10.23
N ARG A 11 -32.41 25.92 10.03
CA ARG A 11 -32.32 24.83 9.04
C ARG A 11 -31.90 23.57 9.78
N ALA A 12 -32.80 22.58 9.81
CA ALA A 12 -32.50 21.24 10.29
C ALA A 12 -31.93 20.42 9.12
N SER A 13 -30.87 19.65 9.38
CA SER A 13 -30.39 18.62 8.46
C SER A 13 -29.66 17.51 9.21
N ALA A 14 -30.36 16.37 9.28
CA ALA A 14 -29.95 14.96 9.41
C ALA A 14 -28.97 14.52 10.52
N PRO A 15 -29.25 13.38 11.20
CA PRO A 15 -28.26 12.74 12.05
C PRO A 15 -27.17 12.14 11.16
N ALA A 16 -25.92 12.54 11.40
CA ALA A 16 -24.78 11.81 10.87
C ALA A 16 -24.77 10.43 11.54
N VAL A 17 -25.21 9.41 10.81
CA VAL A 17 -24.94 8.02 11.17
C VAL A 17 -23.45 7.81 10.92
N THR A 18 -22.62 8.22 11.86
CA THR A 18 -21.26 7.71 11.98
C THR A 18 -21.39 6.25 12.44
N THR A 19 -21.56 5.36 11.48
CA THR A 19 -21.15 3.96 11.64
C THR A 19 -19.66 4.00 11.93
N SER A 20 -19.32 3.97 13.22
CA SER A 20 -17.99 3.59 13.68
C SER A 20 -17.79 2.12 13.30
N THR A 21 -17.35 1.86 12.07
CA THR A 21 -16.82 0.55 11.71
C THR A 21 -15.62 0.30 12.61
N PRO A 22 -15.61 -0.76 13.44
CA PRO A 22 -14.44 -1.13 14.19
C PRO A 22 -13.38 -1.58 13.20
N THR A 23 -12.44 -0.69 12.86
CA THR A 23 -11.26 -1.02 12.08
C THR A 23 -10.39 -1.88 12.99
N THR A 24 -10.68 -3.17 13.07
CA THR A 24 -9.69 -4.15 13.48
C THR A 24 -8.53 -3.95 12.52
N THR A 25 -7.40 -3.49 13.03
CA THR A 25 -6.14 -3.33 12.28
C THR A 25 -5.58 -4.71 11.97
N PHE A 26 -6.33 -5.52 11.22
CA PHE A 26 -5.84 -6.77 10.70
C PHE A 26 -4.83 -6.42 9.62
N LYS A 27 -3.55 -6.64 9.92
CA LYS A 27 -2.51 -6.55 8.90
C LYS A 27 -2.51 -7.89 8.14
N PRO A 28 -2.88 -7.91 6.85
CA PRO A 28 -2.91 -9.15 6.09
C PRO A 28 -1.51 -9.78 6.04
N ALA A 29 -1.46 -11.12 6.04
CA ALA A 29 -0.20 -11.84 5.88
C ALA A 29 0.40 -11.50 4.50
N PRO A 30 1.75 -11.54 4.34
CA PRO A 30 2.38 -11.21 3.05
C PRO A 30 1.85 -12.03 1.87
N SER A 31 1.45 -13.29 2.09
CA SER A 31 0.85 -14.15 1.06
C SER A 31 -0.55 -13.70 0.61
N GLN A 32 -1.17 -12.76 1.31
CA GLN A 32 -2.49 -12.20 1.01
C GLN A 32 -2.41 -10.80 0.41
N TRP A 33 -1.20 -10.27 0.19
CA TRP A 33 -1.03 -8.93 -0.36
C TRP A 33 -1.51 -8.84 -1.81
N SER A 34 -2.22 -7.76 -2.13
CA SER A 34 -2.52 -7.40 -3.52
C SER A 34 -1.28 -6.88 -4.25
N VAL A 35 -1.39 -6.71 -5.56
CA VAL A 35 -0.34 -6.09 -6.38
C VAL A 35 0.00 -4.68 -5.88
N GLU A 36 -1.00 -3.91 -5.46
CA GLU A 36 -0.82 -2.56 -4.90
C GLU A 36 -0.07 -2.59 -3.56
N GLU A 37 -0.37 -3.56 -2.70
CA GLU A 37 0.31 -3.71 -1.40
C GLU A 37 1.78 -4.14 -1.60
N VAL A 38 2.05 -5.04 -2.54
CA VAL A 38 3.42 -5.40 -2.93
C VAL A 38 4.16 -4.19 -3.49
N THR A 39 3.52 -3.45 -4.41
CA THR A 39 4.12 -2.26 -5.03
C THR A 39 4.45 -1.20 -3.98
N ALA A 40 3.52 -0.94 -3.06
CA ALA A 40 3.71 -0.02 -1.94
C ALA A 40 4.86 -0.48 -1.03
N PHE A 41 4.97 -1.78 -0.75
CA PHE A 41 6.10 -2.34 -0.02
C PHE A 41 7.43 -2.07 -0.72
N ILE A 42 7.54 -2.30 -2.03
CA ILE A 42 8.78 -2.04 -2.78
C ILE A 42 9.14 -0.54 -2.76
N TYR A 43 8.15 0.36 -2.85
CA TYR A 43 8.38 1.80 -2.72
C TYR A 43 9.01 2.20 -1.38
N THR A 44 8.75 1.46 -0.30
CA THR A 44 9.33 1.72 1.03
C THR A 44 10.78 1.27 1.17
N LEU A 45 11.29 0.45 0.23
CA LEU A 45 12.65 -0.09 0.31
C LEU A 45 13.69 0.97 -0.13
N PRO A 46 14.74 1.25 0.68
CA PRO A 46 15.71 2.29 0.38
C PRO A 46 16.42 2.11 -0.99
N GLY A 47 16.17 3.06 -1.89
CA GLY A 47 16.75 3.09 -3.23
C GLY A 47 16.14 2.08 -4.21
N CYS A 48 14.92 1.60 -3.95
CA CYS A 48 14.19 0.70 -4.84
C CYS A 48 12.87 1.30 -5.39
N SER A 49 12.59 2.57 -5.11
CA SER A 49 11.36 3.23 -5.59
C SER A 49 11.22 3.19 -7.11
N ASP A 50 12.33 3.35 -7.84
CA ASP A 50 12.34 3.33 -9.32
C ASP A 50 11.99 1.96 -9.93
N VAL A 51 12.09 0.88 -9.15
CA VAL A 51 11.76 -0.48 -9.62
C VAL A 51 10.39 -0.97 -9.13
N ALA A 52 9.74 -0.25 -8.23
CA ALA A 52 8.43 -0.63 -7.69
C ALA A 52 7.38 -0.75 -8.79
N GLU A 53 7.41 0.14 -9.77
CA GLU A 53 6.48 0.11 -10.90
C GLU A 53 6.61 -1.17 -11.74
N ALA A 54 7.80 -1.77 -11.82
CA ALA A 54 8.00 -3.03 -12.52
C ALA A 54 7.22 -4.18 -11.86
N PHE A 55 7.07 -4.18 -10.53
CA PHE A 55 6.27 -5.18 -9.81
C PHE A 55 4.79 -5.05 -10.15
N ARG A 56 4.28 -3.82 -10.28
CA ARG A 56 2.90 -3.57 -10.68
C ARG A 56 2.63 -4.04 -12.10
N VAL A 57 3.50 -3.69 -13.05
CA VAL A 57 3.36 -4.07 -14.47
C VAL A 57 3.45 -5.59 -14.67
N GLN A 58 4.28 -6.26 -13.88
CA GLN A 58 4.40 -7.73 -13.90
C GLN A 58 3.31 -8.43 -13.08
N GLU A 59 2.35 -7.68 -12.52
CA GLU A 59 1.23 -8.20 -11.73
C GLU A 59 1.69 -9.07 -10.55
N ILE A 60 2.79 -8.68 -9.88
CA ILE A 60 3.33 -9.41 -8.74
C ILE A 60 2.46 -9.16 -7.50
N ASP A 61 1.68 -10.17 -7.13
CA ASP A 61 0.96 -10.22 -5.85
C ASP A 61 1.81 -10.83 -4.71
N GLY A 62 1.22 -10.93 -3.52
CA GLY A 62 1.89 -11.45 -2.33
C GLY A 62 2.37 -12.90 -2.47
N GLN A 63 1.63 -13.75 -3.19
CA GLN A 63 2.06 -15.13 -3.41
C GLN A 63 3.25 -15.20 -4.35
N ALA A 64 3.18 -14.47 -5.48
CA ALA A 64 4.27 -14.38 -6.45
C ALA A 64 5.52 -13.76 -5.82
N LEU A 65 5.37 -12.70 -5.02
CA LEU A 65 6.48 -12.04 -4.31
C LEU A 65 7.30 -13.04 -3.48
N LEU A 66 6.63 -13.94 -2.75
CA LEU A 66 7.27 -14.95 -1.92
C LEU A 66 7.94 -16.07 -2.73
N LEU A 67 7.69 -16.15 -4.03
CA LEU A 67 8.34 -17.11 -4.94
C LEU A 67 9.48 -16.48 -5.76
N LEU A 68 9.64 -15.16 -5.73
CA LEU A 68 10.70 -14.48 -6.46
C LEU A 68 12.10 -14.89 -5.97
N THR A 69 12.99 -15.06 -6.94
CA THR A 69 14.41 -15.33 -6.76
C THR A 69 15.21 -14.14 -7.30
N GLU A 70 16.49 -14.04 -6.95
CA GLU A 70 17.38 -13.03 -7.52
C GLU A 70 17.42 -13.11 -9.05
N ASP A 71 17.46 -14.33 -9.60
CA ASP A 71 17.47 -14.57 -11.04
C ASP A 71 16.24 -13.95 -11.71
N HIS A 72 15.03 -14.20 -11.20
CA HIS A 72 13.80 -13.62 -11.76
C HIS A 72 13.83 -12.08 -11.79
N LEU A 73 14.36 -11.45 -10.73
CA LEU A 73 14.48 -9.99 -10.68
C LEU A 73 15.44 -9.48 -11.75
N MET A 74 16.57 -10.15 -11.94
CA MET A 74 17.61 -9.69 -12.86
C MET A 74 17.29 -10.01 -14.32
N THR A 75 16.80 -11.21 -14.62
CA THR A 75 16.60 -11.70 -15.98
C THR A 75 15.23 -11.29 -16.52
N SER A 76 14.16 -11.56 -15.79
CA SER A 76 12.79 -11.33 -16.25
C SER A 76 12.32 -9.89 -16.03
N MET A 77 12.78 -9.22 -14.97
CA MET A 77 12.35 -7.86 -14.62
C MET A 77 13.40 -6.78 -14.94
N ASN A 78 14.55 -7.16 -15.52
CA ASN A 78 15.66 -6.25 -15.85
C ASN A 78 16.15 -5.38 -14.67
N ILE A 79 16.01 -5.87 -13.44
CA ILE A 79 16.47 -5.17 -12.23
C ILE A 79 17.98 -5.41 -12.05
N LYS A 80 18.74 -4.35 -11.79
CA LYS A 80 20.18 -4.47 -11.55
C LYS A 80 20.48 -5.26 -10.27
N LEU A 81 21.64 -5.93 -10.22
CA LEU A 81 22.08 -6.75 -9.09
C LEU A 81 21.93 -6.05 -7.72
N GLY A 82 22.32 -4.77 -7.61
CA GLY A 82 22.25 -4.01 -6.36
C GLY A 82 20.84 -3.95 -5.76
N PRO A 83 19.83 -3.39 -6.45
CA PRO A 83 18.44 -3.44 -6.02
C PRO A 83 17.89 -4.87 -5.85
N ALA A 84 18.24 -5.81 -6.73
CA ALA A 84 17.78 -7.20 -6.63
C ALA A 84 18.18 -7.85 -5.29
N LEU A 85 19.45 -7.72 -4.90
CA LEU A 85 19.97 -8.21 -3.62
C LEU A 85 19.23 -7.63 -2.42
N LYS A 86 18.94 -6.31 -2.43
CA LYS A 86 18.18 -5.65 -1.36
C LYS A 86 16.77 -6.20 -1.26
N ILE A 87 16.07 -6.33 -2.39
CA ILE A 87 14.71 -6.86 -2.45
C ILE A 87 14.69 -8.30 -1.92
N CYS A 88 15.61 -9.16 -2.36
CA CYS A 88 15.71 -10.54 -1.87
C CYS A 88 15.92 -10.61 -0.36
N ALA A 89 16.77 -9.75 0.21
CA ALA A 89 16.97 -9.70 1.66
C ALA A 89 15.66 -9.37 2.40
N HIS A 90 14.87 -8.42 1.89
CA HIS A 90 13.59 -8.05 2.47
C HIS A 90 12.50 -9.12 2.29
N ILE A 91 12.44 -9.78 1.12
CA ILE A 91 11.52 -10.91 0.89
C ILE A 91 11.84 -12.07 1.84
N ASN A 92 13.12 -12.38 2.06
CA ASN A 92 13.53 -13.43 2.99
C ASN A 92 13.14 -13.08 4.44
N ALA A 93 13.21 -11.81 4.82
CA ALA A 93 12.71 -11.37 6.13
C ALA A 93 11.20 -11.56 6.27
N LEU A 94 10.41 -11.32 5.21
CA LEU A 94 8.95 -11.54 5.21
C LEU A 94 8.57 -13.01 5.36
N LYS A 95 9.33 -13.94 4.75
CA LYS A 95 9.08 -15.39 4.82
C LYS A 95 9.26 -15.97 6.23
N ASN A 96 10.05 -15.30 7.06
CA ASN A 96 10.39 -15.74 8.41
C ASN A 96 9.51 -15.09 9.49
N GLN A 97 8.47 -14.34 9.09
CA GLN A 97 7.44 -13.81 9.99
C GLN A 97 6.32 -14.83 10.19
#